data_AF-A0A847XC65-F1
#
_entry.id   AF-A0A847XC65-F1
#
_cell.length_a   1.000
_cell.length_b   1.000
_cell.length_c   1.000
_cell.angle_alpha   90.00
_cell.angle_beta   90.00
_cell.angle_gamma   90.00
#
_symmetry.space_group_name_H-M   'P 1'
#
loop_
_entity.id
_entity.type
_entity.pdbx_description
1 polymer ?
#
loop_
_entity_poly.entity_id
_entity_poly.type
_entity_poly.pdbx_seq_one_letter_code
_entity_poly.pdbx_strand_id
1 'polypeptide(L)'
;IDDKKFCGNAQYMKKGKVLHHGAMLFNTDLDVLGKALKVSKDKIVSKGVKSVRSRVTNIVDYLKEDITIEDFKELLLNHMFQGDKEIAEYKLTKEDYANIEKLMEERYSTWEWNFGESPEFNIDKSKRFSAGKVETKIDVEDGIIKFIKFYGDFFGGGEISNIEDKFIGIKYKEDEIKKVLDTIDIGYYFSGISKDEIINCII
;
A
#
# COMPACT_ATOMS: atom_id res chain seq x y z
N ILE A 1 18.55 -11.41 1.78
CA ILE A 1 19.71 -12.27 1.48
C ILE A 1 20.85 -11.33 1.15
N ASP A 2 21.96 -11.38 1.89
CA ASP A 2 23.08 -10.43 1.79
C ASP A 2 22.64 -8.96 1.76
N ASP A 3 21.79 -8.57 2.72
CA ASP A 3 21.16 -7.24 2.83
C ASP A 3 20.32 -6.78 1.62
N LYS A 4 20.10 -7.65 0.63
CA LYS A 4 19.18 -7.43 -0.47
C LYS A 4 17.80 -7.99 -0.16
N LYS A 5 16.78 -7.20 -0.48
CA LYS A 5 15.36 -7.53 -0.31
C LYS A 5 14.93 -8.50 -1.41
N PHE A 6 14.53 -9.70 -1.03
CA PHE A 6 13.96 -10.70 -1.95
C PHE A 6 12.45 -10.86 -1.73
N CYS A 7 11.89 -10.34 -0.64
CA CYS A 7 10.46 -10.38 -0.39
C CYS A 7 9.94 -9.03 0.11
N GLY A 8 8.69 -8.70 -0.23
CA GLY A 8 7.98 -7.54 0.29
C GLY A 8 6.60 -7.94 0.75
N ASN A 9 6.23 -7.51 1.95
CA ASN A 9 4.94 -7.84 2.57
C ASN A 9 4.08 -6.59 2.72
N ALA A 10 2.77 -6.81 2.74
CA ALA A 10 1.75 -5.84 3.08
C ALA A 10 0.66 -6.53 3.90
N GLN A 11 -0.12 -5.72 4.61
CA GLN A 11 -1.21 -6.19 5.46
C GLN A 11 -2.45 -5.34 5.22
N TYR A 12 -3.61 -5.99 5.19
CA TYR A 12 -4.90 -5.34 5.13
C TYR A 12 -5.86 -5.98 6.13
N MET A 13 -6.65 -5.18 6.83
CA MET A 13 -7.64 -5.66 7.80
C MET A 13 -9.03 -5.18 7.41
N LYS A 14 -9.99 -6.09 7.34
CA LYS A 14 -11.39 -5.77 7.01
C LYS A 14 -12.34 -6.73 7.71
N LYS A 15 -13.37 -6.19 8.38
CA LYS A 15 -14.44 -6.97 9.05
C LYS A 15 -13.89 -8.09 9.96
N GLY A 16 -12.88 -7.76 10.78
CA GLY A 16 -12.25 -8.70 11.71
C GLY A 16 -11.35 -9.77 11.07
N LYS A 17 -11.14 -9.73 9.75
CA LYS A 17 -10.20 -10.61 9.04
C LYS A 17 -8.93 -9.84 8.68
N VAL A 18 -7.79 -10.50 8.81
CA VAL A 18 -6.49 -9.96 8.45
C VAL A 18 -5.94 -10.73 7.26
N LEU A 19 -5.57 -9.99 6.21
CA LEU A 19 -4.84 -10.48 5.06
C LEU A 19 -3.38 -10.04 5.19
N HIS A 20 -2.48 -10.99 5.40
CA HIS A 20 -1.05 -10.80 5.18
C HIS A 20 -0.70 -11.37 3.82
N HIS A 21 -0.14 -10.55 2.95
CA HIS A 21 0.29 -11.01 1.63
C HIS A 21 1.64 -10.40 1.28
N GLY A 22 2.32 -11.01 0.32
CA GLY A 22 3.61 -10.53 -0.12
C GLY A 22 3.99 -11.08 -1.47
N ALA A 23 5.05 -10.51 -2.01
CA ALA A 23 5.72 -11.00 -3.21
C ALA A 23 7.11 -11.49 -2.83
N MET A 24 7.49 -12.66 -3.33
CA MET A 24 8.86 -13.18 -3.25
C MET A 24 9.45 -13.18 -4.66
N LEU A 25 10.61 -12.54 -4.80
CA LEU A 25 11.35 -12.45 -6.04
C LEU A 25 12.11 -13.76 -6.23
N PHE A 26 11.48 -14.73 -6.88
CA PHE A 26 12.11 -16.03 -7.11
C PHE A 26 13.12 -15.99 -8.26
N ASN A 27 12.63 -15.62 -9.45
CA ASN A 27 13.42 -15.41 -10.67
C ASN A 27 12.78 -14.30 -11.52
N THR A 28 12.62 -13.12 -10.92
CA THR A 28 11.98 -11.95 -11.53
C THR A 28 12.97 -11.19 -12.41
N ASP A 29 12.52 -10.69 -13.56
CA ASP A 29 13.29 -9.72 -14.34
C ASP A 29 13.41 -8.39 -13.58
N LEU A 30 14.56 -8.21 -12.93
CA LEU A 30 14.85 -7.03 -12.11
C LEU A 30 15.04 -5.76 -12.93
N ASP A 31 15.31 -5.87 -14.24
CA ASP A 31 15.45 -4.71 -15.12
C ASP A 31 14.06 -4.18 -15.49
N VAL A 32 13.08 -5.05 -15.77
CA VAL A 32 11.68 -4.66 -15.94
C VAL A 32 11.12 -4.05 -14.66
N LEU A 33 11.38 -4.68 -13.50
CA LEU A 33 10.97 -4.15 -12.20
C LEU A 33 11.51 -2.73 -11.95
N GLY A 34 12.79 -2.51 -12.26
CA GLY A 34 13.43 -1.20 -12.12
C GLY A 34 12.84 -0.13 -13.03
N LYS A 35 12.42 -0.51 -14.25
CA LYS A 35 11.80 0.41 -15.23
C LYS A 35 10.34 0.73 -14.89
N ALA A 36 9.58 -0.26 -14.40
CA ALA A 36 8.17 -0.09 -14.05
C ALA A 36 7.97 0.81 -12.83
N LEU A 37 8.93 0.83 -11.91
CA LEU A 37 8.83 1.61 -10.67
C LEU A 37 9.52 2.96 -10.80
N LYS A 38 8.74 4.03 -10.99
CA LYS A 38 9.23 5.40 -10.84
C LYS A 38 9.36 5.76 -9.35
N VAL A 39 10.44 5.32 -8.72
CA VAL A 39 10.70 5.61 -7.30
C VAL A 39 10.96 7.11 -7.14
N SER A 40 10.20 7.78 -6.27
CA SER A 40 10.37 9.21 -6.02
C SER A 40 11.79 9.51 -5.52
N LYS A 41 12.35 10.66 -5.92
CA LYS A 41 13.69 11.10 -5.50
C LYS A 41 13.83 11.08 -3.96
N ASP A 42 12.77 11.39 -3.24
CA ASP A 42 12.77 11.41 -1.76
C ASP A 42 12.98 10.03 -1.14
N LYS A 43 12.46 8.96 -1.77
CA LYS A 43 12.62 7.57 -1.30
C LYS A 43 14.03 7.02 -1.60
N ILE A 44 14.76 7.67 -2.50
CA ILE A 44 16.16 7.37 -2.86
C ILE A 44 17.11 8.06 -1.85
N VAL A 45 16.84 9.34 -1.54
CA VAL A 45 17.63 10.15 -0.60
C VAL A 45 17.54 9.63 0.83
N SER A 46 16.35 9.32 1.34
CA SER A 46 16.16 8.89 2.74
C SER A 46 16.83 7.57 3.10
N LYS A 47 17.23 6.77 2.09
CA LYS A 47 17.96 5.51 2.26
C LYS A 47 19.40 5.56 1.76
N GLY A 48 19.89 6.71 1.26
CA GLY A 48 21.29 6.92 0.91
C GLY A 48 21.84 6.11 -0.28
N VAL A 49 21.01 5.65 -1.22
CA VAL A 49 21.46 4.73 -2.29
C VAL A 49 21.05 5.21 -3.68
N LYS A 50 21.93 5.04 -4.69
CA LYS A 50 21.79 5.60 -6.05
C LYS A 50 20.75 4.91 -6.95
N SER A 51 20.27 3.68 -6.65
CA SER A 51 19.35 2.93 -7.54
C SER A 51 18.52 1.87 -6.80
N VAL A 52 17.33 1.54 -7.33
CA VAL A 52 16.44 0.47 -6.84
C VAL A 52 17.06 -0.92 -7.02
N ARG A 53 17.83 -1.10 -8.10
CA ARG A 53 18.44 -2.39 -8.49
C ARG A 53 19.38 -2.93 -7.42
N SER A 54 20.07 -2.05 -6.68
CA SER A 54 20.98 -2.47 -5.61
C SER A 54 20.26 -2.92 -4.33
N ARG A 55 18.92 -2.81 -4.26
CA ARG A 55 18.13 -3.13 -3.05
C ARG A 55 17.45 -4.49 -3.08
N VAL A 56 17.39 -5.14 -4.24
CA VAL A 56 16.61 -6.37 -4.42
C VAL A 56 17.44 -7.48 -5.06
N THR A 57 17.04 -8.72 -4.85
CA THR A 57 17.69 -9.90 -5.43
C THR A 57 16.69 -11.02 -5.64
N ASN A 58 17.00 -11.92 -6.56
CA ASN A 58 16.22 -13.14 -6.76
C ASN A 58 16.69 -14.23 -5.80
N ILE A 59 15.77 -15.13 -5.44
CA ILE A 59 16.08 -16.32 -4.62
C ILE A 59 16.93 -17.30 -5.42
N VAL A 60 16.64 -17.48 -6.71
CA VAL A 60 17.33 -18.46 -7.58
C VAL A 60 18.85 -18.26 -7.61
N ASP A 61 19.31 -17.01 -7.51
CA ASP A 61 20.74 -16.64 -7.50
C ASP A 61 21.51 -17.23 -6.30
N TYR A 62 20.81 -17.74 -5.29
CA TYR A 62 21.36 -18.26 -4.04
C TYR A 62 21.07 -19.74 -3.82
N LEU A 63 20.40 -20.41 -4.76
CA LEU A 63 20.14 -21.82 -4.66
C LEU A 63 21.36 -22.62 -5.11
N LYS A 64 21.60 -23.76 -4.45
CA LYS A 64 22.67 -24.69 -4.83
C LYS A 64 22.29 -25.55 -6.04
N GLU A 65 20.99 -25.74 -6.23
CA GLU A 65 20.40 -26.56 -7.27
C GLU A 65 19.38 -25.71 -8.01
N ASP A 66 19.32 -25.90 -9.32
CA ASP A 66 18.31 -25.25 -10.16
C ASP A 66 16.96 -25.92 -9.92
N ILE A 67 15.99 -25.13 -9.46
CA ILE A 67 14.60 -25.58 -9.25
C ILE A 67 13.63 -24.65 -9.99
N THR A 68 12.47 -25.17 -10.32
CA THR A 68 11.39 -24.38 -10.93
C THR A 68 10.63 -23.57 -9.87
N ILE A 69 9.79 -22.64 -10.33
CA ILE A 69 8.90 -21.90 -9.42
C ILE A 69 7.83 -22.81 -8.81
N GLU A 70 7.42 -23.86 -9.53
CA GLU A 70 6.53 -24.90 -9.04
C GLU A 70 7.18 -25.68 -7.89
N ASP A 71 8.42 -26.14 -8.06
CA ASP A 71 9.18 -26.83 -7.01
C ASP A 71 9.33 -25.94 -5.77
N PHE A 72 9.65 -24.65 -5.98
CA PHE A 72 9.78 -23.69 -4.89
C PHE A 72 8.47 -23.51 -4.12
N LYS A 73 7.32 -23.43 -4.81
CA LYS A 73 6.00 -23.34 -4.17
C LYS A 73 5.71 -24.59 -3.34
N GLU A 74 5.99 -25.77 -3.88
CA GLU A 74 5.77 -27.03 -3.17
C GLU A 74 6.65 -27.12 -1.92
N LEU A 75 7.94 -26.80 -2.04
CA LEU A 75 8.87 -26.74 -0.90
C LEU A 75 8.39 -25.76 0.17
N LEU A 76 7.90 -24.58 -0.24
CA LEU A 76 7.37 -23.58 0.68
C LEU A 76 6.12 -24.08 1.41
N LEU A 77 5.16 -24.69 0.70
CA LEU A 77 3.94 -25.24 1.29
C LEU A 77 4.27 -26.40 2.25
N ASN A 78 5.14 -27.32 1.83
CA ASN A 78 5.60 -28.44 2.66
C ASN A 78 6.30 -27.94 3.93
N HIS A 79 7.11 -26.88 3.82
CA HIS A 79 7.78 -26.27 4.97
C HIS A 79 6.81 -25.54 5.90
N MET A 80 5.84 -24.80 5.34
CA MET A 80 4.85 -24.04 6.12
C MET A 80 3.92 -24.95 6.90
N PHE A 81 3.49 -26.05 6.28
CA PHE A 81 2.50 -26.95 6.88
C PHE A 81 3.13 -28.12 7.61
N GLN A 82 4.40 -28.46 7.36
CA GLN A 82 5.12 -29.55 8.05
C GLN A 82 4.34 -30.90 8.07
N GLY A 83 3.48 -31.14 7.08
CA GLY A 83 2.61 -32.32 7.03
C GLY A 83 1.36 -32.25 7.91
N ASP A 84 0.97 -31.05 8.37
CA ASP A 84 -0.28 -30.80 9.08
C ASP A 84 -1.47 -31.21 8.20
N LYS A 85 -2.20 -32.24 8.67
CA LYS A 85 -3.34 -32.83 7.98
C LYS A 85 -4.63 -32.05 8.21
N GLU A 86 -4.65 -31.09 9.12
CA GLU A 86 -5.83 -30.24 9.36
C GLU A 86 -5.98 -29.15 8.31
N ILE A 87 -4.93 -28.89 7.52
CA ILE A 87 -4.93 -27.90 6.45
C ILE A 87 -5.47 -28.54 5.19
N ALA A 88 -6.78 -28.39 4.98
CA ALA A 88 -7.46 -28.88 3.79
C ALA A 88 -7.34 -27.90 2.62
N GLU A 89 -7.04 -28.42 1.43
CA GLU A 89 -7.13 -27.66 0.18
C GLU A 89 -8.59 -27.26 -0.05
N TYR A 90 -8.86 -25.95 -0.14
CA TYR A 90 -10.14 -25.45 -0.60
C TYR A 90 -10.14 -25.31 -2.13
N LYS A 91 -10.85 -26.19 -2.82
CA LYS A 91 -11.04 -26.10 -4.27
C LYS A 91 -12.17 -25.14 -4.59
N LEU A 92 -11.84 -24.05 -5.26
CA LEU A 92 -12.80 -23.04 -5.70
C LEU A 92 -13.93 -23.70 -6.50
N THR A 93 -15.16 -23.39 -6.12
CA THR A 93 -16.37 -23.84 -6.80
C THR A 93 -16.63 -22.99 -8.04
N LYS A 94 -17.56 -23.44 -8.92
CA LYS A 94 -18.00 -22.62 -10.05
C LYS A 94 -18.61 -21.28 -9.62
N GLU A 95 -19.27 -21.26 -8.47
CA GLU A 95 -19.82 -20.04 -7.89
C GLU A 95 -18.72 -19.09 -7.41
N ASP A 96 -17.66 -19.61 -6.80
CA ASP A 96 -16.51 -18.80 -6.41
C ASP A 96 -15.85 -18.15 -7.63
N TYR A 97 -15.63 -18.92 -8.71
CA TYR A 97 -15.09 -18.38 -9.96
C TYR A 97 -15.98 -17.28 -10.54
N ALA A 98 -17.30 -17.48 -10.59
CA ALA A 98 -18.22 -16.46 -11.08
C ALA A 98 -18.17 -15.18 -10.23
N ASN A 99 -18.06 -15.30 -8.90
CA ASN A 99 -17.93 -14.16 -8.00
C ASN A 99 -16.56 -13.45 -8.14
N ILE A 100 -15.47 -14.21 -8.34
CA ILE A 100 -14.13 -13.66 -8.58
C ILE A 100 -14.09 -12.90 -9.92
N GLU A 101 -14.65 -13.48 -10.97
CA GLU A 101 -14.74 -12.86 -12.30
C GLU A 101 -15.55 -11.57 -12.24
N LYS A 102 -16.73 -11.60 -11.62
CA LYS A 102 -17.54 -10.41 -11.41
C LYS A 102 -16.78 -9.32 -10.65
N LEU A 103 -16.06 -9.68 -9.58
CA LEU A 103 -15.26 -8.74 -8.80
C LEU A 103 -14.07 -8.17 -9.61
N MET A 104 -13.47 -8.99 -10.47
CA MET A 104 -12.44 -8.54 -11.40
C MET A 104 -13.00 -7.50 -12.37
N GLU A 105 -14.15 -7.77 -13.00
CA GLU A 105 -14.79 -6.88 -13.97
C GLU A 105 -15.28 -5.57 -13.35
N GLU A 106 -15.97 -5.64 -12.21
CA GLU A 106 -16.60 -4.48 -11.57
C GLU A 106 -15.59 -3.60 -10.80
N ARG A 107 -14.39 -4.13 -10.51
CA ARG A 107 -13.41 -3.42 -9.68
C ARG A 107 -11.98 -3.56 -10.17
N TYR A 108 -11.35 -4.73 -10.07
CA TYR A 108 -9.89 -4.81 -10.20
C TYR A 108 -9.36 -4.50 -11.61
N SER A 109 -10.21 -4.64 -12.64
CA SER A 109 -9.88 -4.31 -14.02
C SER A 109 -10.38 -2.93 -14.46
N THR A 110 -11.08 -2.18 -13.60
CA THR A 110 -11.63 -0.88 -13.98
C THR A 110 -10.59 0.23 -13.94
N TRP A 111 -10.77 1.27 -14.77
CA TRP A 111 -9.88 2.42 -14.78
C TRP A 111 -10.00 3.21 -13.48
N GLU A 112 -11.23 3.37 -13.01
CA GLU A 112 -11.61 4.08 -11.79
C GLU A 112 -10.92 3.46 -10.56
N TRP A 113 -10.72 2.15 -10.53
CA TRP A 113 -10.00 1.49 -9.44
C TRP A 113 -8.48 1.60 -9.60
N ASN A 114 -7.94 1.34 -10.79
CA ASN A 114 -6.49 1.27 -11.01
C ASN A 114 -5.81 2.64 -11.05
N PHE A 115 -6.51 3.66 -11.55
CA PHE A 115 -5.98 5.02 -11.71
C PHE A 115 -6.69 6.03 -10.81
N GLY A 116 -7.92 5.74 -10.39
CA GLY A 116 -8.74 6.70 -9.64
C GLY A 116 -9.30 7.81 -10.51
N GLU A 117 -10.24 8.55 -9.96
CA GLU A 117 -10.47 9.91 -10.41
C GLU A 117 -9.31 10.78 -9.91
N SER A 118 -8.83 11.68 -10.77
CA SER A 118 -7.94 12.78 -10.37
C SER A 118 -8.78 14.05 -10.30
N PRO A 119 -9.60 14.23 -9.24
CA PRO A 119 -10.42 15.42 -9.09
C PRO A 119 -9.55 16.66 -9.08
N GLU A 120 -10.13 17.79 -9.48
CA GLU A 120 -9.44 19.06 -9.41
C GLU A 120 -8.98 19.33 -7.98
N PHE A 121 -7.75 19.83 -7.85
CA PHE A 121 -7.17 20.26 -6.59
C PHE A 121 -6.35 21.52 -6.87
N ASN A 122 -6.35 22.45 -5.94
CA ASN A 122 -5.55 23.67 -6.02
C ASN A 122 -4.44 23.72 -4.97
N ILE A 123 -4.40 22.73 -4.07
CA ILE A 123 -3.33 22.52 -3.10
C ILE A 123 -2.82 21.08 -3.22
N ASP A 124 -1.52 20.95 -3.43
CA ASP A 124 -0.78 19.68 -3.44
C ASP A 124 0.38 19.79 -2.46
N LYS A 125 0.34 18.98 -1.42
CA LYS A 125 1.38 18.92 -0.40
C LYS A 125 1.80 17.50 -0.20
N SER A 126 3.10 17.30 0.01
CA SER A 126 3.60 15.97 0.34
C SER A 126 4.78 16.04 1.26
N LYS A 127 4.85 15.08 2.19
CA LYS A 127 5.92 14.99 3.18
C LYS A 127 6.22 13.53 3.50
N ARG A 128 7.51 13.24 3.68
CA ARG A 128 7.97 11.91 4.11
C ARG A 128 8.26 11.95 5.61
N PHE A 129 7.56 11.09 6.33
CA PHE A 129 7.75 10.81 7.75
C PHE A 129 8.49 9.48 7.94
N SER A 130 8.83 9.16 9.19
CA SER A 130 9.50 7.91 9.55
C SER A 130 8.70 6.68 9.12
N ALA A 131 7.37 6.74 9.26
CA ALA A 131 6.46 5.63 8.96
C ALA A 131 5.88 5.63 7.53
N GLY A 132 6.23 6.59 6.67
CA GLY A 132 5.74 6.64 5.29
C GLY A 132 5.70 8.05 4.71
N LYS A 133 5.50 8.15 3.39
CA LYS A 133 5.12 9.40 2.71
C LYS A 133 3.61 9.57 2.82
N VAL A 134 3.18 10.77 3.19
CA VAL A 134 1.80 11.24 3.03
C VAL A 134 1.82 12.35 1.97
N GLU A 135 0.80 12.34 1.13
CA GLU A 135 0.51 13.36 0.12
C GLU A 135 -0.97 13.72 0.24
N THR A 136 -1.26 15.00 0.28
CA THR A 136 -2.61 15.54 0.39
C THR A 136 -2.91 16.37 -0.83
N LYS A 137 -3.99 16.01 -1.53
CA LYS A 137 -4.56 16.80 -2.62
C LYS A 137 -5.86 17.41 -2.13
N ILE A 138 -5.95 18.73 -2.18
CA ILE A 138 -7.05 19.49 -1.58
C ILE A 138 -7.58 20.47 -2.60
N ASP A 139 -8.90 20.54 -2.72
CA ASP A 139 -9.59 21.62 -3.41
C ASP A 139 -10.23 22.56 -2.39
N VAL A 140 -9.85 23.83 -2.47
CA VAL A 140 -10.33 24.89 -1.58
C VAL A 140 -10.95 26.00 -2.41
N GLU A 141 -12.24 26.22 -2.23
CA GLU A 141 -12.99 27.30 -2.87
C GLU A 141 -13.58 28.20 -1.78
N ASP A 142 -13.38 29.51 -1.91
CA ASP A 142 -13.77 30.51 -0.89
C ASP A 142 -13.27 30.19 0.54
N GLY A 143 -12.10 29.57 0.64
CA GLY A 143 -11.51 29.15 1.92
C GLY A 143 -12.18 27.94 2.55
N ILE A 144 -13.07 27.25 1.85
CA ILE A 144 -13.77 26.04 2.27
C ILE A 144 -13.22 24.83 1.52
N ILE A 145 -12.92 23.76 2.25
CA ILE A 145 -12.48 22.50 1.65
C ILE A 145 -13.68 21.87 0.93
N LYS A 146 -13.61 21.77 -0.39
CA LYS A 146 -14.59 21.03 -1.21
C LYS A 146 -14.25 19.56 -1.27
N PHE A 147 -12.96 19.26 -1.23
CA PHE A 147 -12.46 17.91 -1.34
C PHE A 147 -11.06 17.78 -0.75
N ILE A 148 -10.76 16.61 -0.19
CA ILE A 148 -9.41 16.21 0.24
C ILE A 148 -9.17 14.73 -0.07
N LYS A 149 -7.98 14.38 -0.55
CA LYS A 149 -7.49 13.01 -0.65
C LYS A 149 -6.15 12.85 0.03
N PHE A 150 -5.97 11.74 0.72
CA PHE A 150 -4.67 11.32 1.21
C PHE A 150 -4.12 10.16 0.37
N TYR A 151 -2.94 10.35 -0.19
CA TYR A 151 -2.15 9.34 -0.89
C TYR A 151 -0.86 9.07 -0.11
N GLY A 152 -0.25 7.91 -0.32
CA GLY A 152 1.00 7.63 0.37
C GLY A 152 1.42 6.17 0.37
N ASP A 153 2.54 5.92 1.03
CA ASP A 153 3.03 4.56 1.36
C ASP A 153 3.04 4.29 2.87
N PHE A 154 2.20 5.01 3.62
CA PHE A 154 1.93 4.76 5.04
C PHE A 154 1.00 3.55 5.23
N PHE A 155 0.99 2.99 6.44
CA PHE A 155 0.12 1.88 6.83
C PHE A 155 -1.00 2.37 7.76
N GLY A 156 -2.16 1.69 7.73
CA GLY A 156 -3.30 1.98 8.58
C GLY A 156 -4.27 0.79 8.61
N GLY A 157 -5.03 0.66 9.68
CA GLY A 157 -6.10 -0.34 9.82
C GLY A 157 -7.42 0.09 9.19
N GLY A 158 -7.64 1.40 9.00
CA GLY A 158 -8.88 1.96 8.46
C GLY A 158 -8.83 2.31 6.97
N GLU A 159 -10.01 2.42 6.35
CA GLU A 159 -10.16 2.98 5.01
C GLU A 159 -10.09 4.51 5.09
N ILE A 160 -9.11 5.12 4.42
CA ILE A 160 -8.84 6.57 4.45
C ILE A 160 -10.02 7.40 3.94
N SER A 161 -10.81 6.87 3.00
CA SER A 161 -12.05 7.50 2.56
C SER A 161 -13.02 7.82 3.72
N ASN A 162 -13.00 7.04 4.80
CA ASN A 162 -13.87 7.25 5.96
C ASN A 162 -13.52 8.52 6.76
N ILE A 163 -12.33 9.07 6.57
CA ILE A 163 -11.89 10.30 7.24
C ILE A 163 -11.87 11.51 6.31
N GLU A 164 -11.73 11.30 5.00
CA GLU A 164 -11.72 12.38 3.99
C GLU A 164 -13.00 13.21 4.02
N ASP A 165 -14.16 12.55 4.11
CA ASP A 165 -15.47 13.22 4.13
C ASP A 165 -15.65 14.16 5.34
N LYS A 166 -14.92 13.92 6.44
CA LYS A 166 -15.00 14.76 7.65
C LYS A 166 -14.41 16.15 7.44
N PHE A 167 -13.58 16.35 6.42
CA PHE A 167 -12.99 17.64 6.10
C PHE A 167 -13.83 18.45 5.11
N ILE A 168 -14.82 17.85 4.44
CA ILE A 168 -15.62 18.56 3.45
C ILE A 168 -16.50 19.60 4.14
N GLY A 169 -16.50 20.83 3.62
CA GLY A 169 -17.29 21.95 4.14
C GLY A 169 -16.65 22.70 5.31
N ILE A 170 -15.49 22.28 5.83
CA ILE A 170 -14.79 23.04 6.87
C ILE A 170 -13.91 24.12 6.25
N LYS A 171 -13.58 25.15 7.05
CA LYS A 171 -12.62 26.18 6.63
C LYS A 171 -11.22 25.59 6.57
N TYR A 172 -10.48 25.90 5.51
CA TYR A 172 -9.07 25.55 5.37
C TYR A 172 -8.20 26.41 6.30
N LYS A 173 -8.27 26.12 7.60
CA LYS A 173 -7.56 26.80 8.69
C LYS A 173 -7.11 25.77 9.73
N GLU A 174 -5.92 25.98 10.28
CA GLU A 174 -5.27 25.03 11.21
C GLU A 174 -6.16 24.66 12.39
N ASP A 175 -6.83 25.62 13.03
CA ASP A 175 -7.71 25.36 14.17
C ASP A 175 -8.92 24.46 13.80
N GLU A 176 -9.47 24.62 12.60
CA GLU A 176 -10.63 23.82 12.15
C GLU A 176 -10.20 22.41 11.74
N ILE A 177 -9.06 22.28 11.07
CA ILE A 177 -8.45 20.98 10.73
C ILE A 177 -8.08 20.21 12.01
N LYS A 178 -7.52 20.88 13.03
CA LYS A 178 -7.24 20.29 14.34
C LYS A 178 -8.49 19.69 14.98
N LYS A 179 -9.59 20.45 15.00
CA LYS A 179 -10.88 19.96 15.55
C LYS A 179 -11.36 18.69 14.86
N VAL A 180 -11.25 18.61 13.53
CA VAL A 180 -11.63 17.39 12.79
C VAL A 180 -10.72 16.23 13.16
N LEU A 181 -9.41 16.45 13.17
CA LEU A 181 -8.42 15.43 13.52
C LEU A 181 -8.58 14.92 14.96
N ASP A 182 -9.05 15.75 15.89
CA ASP A 182 -9.37 15.34 17.27
C ASP A 182 -10.53 14.34 17.35
N THR A 183 -11.35 14.24 16.31
CA THR A 183 -12.44 13.24 16.20
C THR A 183 -12.02 11.94 15.52
N ILE A 184 -10.74 11.79 15.17
CA ILE A 184 -10.20 10.68 14.39
C ILE A 184 -9.11 9.99 15.21
N ASP A 185 -9.13 8.66 15.25
CA ASP A 185 -8.00 7.88 15.74
C ASP A 185 -6.87 7.89 14.70
N ILE A 186 -6.00 8.89 14.76
CA ILE A 186 -4.89 9.05 13.82
C ILE A 186 -3.99 7.82 13.79
N GLY A 187 -3.75 7.17 14.94
CA GLY A 187 -2.90 5.97 15.00
C GLY A 187 -3.50 4.78 14.27
N TYR A 188 -4.82 4.67 14.22
CA TYR A 188 -5.53 3.65 13.45
C TYR A 188 -5.43 3.87 11.93
N TYR A 189 -5.52 5.12 11.45
CA TYR A 189 -5.50 5.41 10.00
C TYR A 189 -4.09 5.64 9.43
N PHE A 190 -3.18 6.19 10.25
CA PHE A 190 -1.81 6.54 9.87
C PHE A 190 -0.82 6.00 10.92
N SER A 191 -0.62 4.68 10.90
CA SER A 191 0.24 3.99 11.86
C SER A 191 1.65 4.57 11.85
N GLY A 192 2.11 5.03 13.01
CA GLY A 192 3.43 5.64 13.19
C GLY A 192 3.55 7.09 12.67
N ILE A 193 2.44 7.75 12.35
CA ILE A 193 2.39 9.18 11.98
C ILE A 193 1.52 9.93 13.00
N SER A 194 2.04 11.00 13.56
CA SER A 194 1.36 11.82 14.57
C SER A 194 0.34 12.79 13.96
N LYS A 195 -0.59 13.26 14.79
CA LYS A 195 -1.56 14.29 14.40
C LYS A 195 -0.88 15.55 13.86
N ASP A 196 0.18 16.02 14.52
CA ASP A 196 0.92 17.20 14.08
C ASP A 196 1.63 17.00 12.74
N GLU A 197 2.12 15.79 12.47
CA GLU A 197 2.66 15.43 11.16
C GLU A 197 1.59 15.46 10.07
N ILE A 198 0.37 14.97 10.35
CA ILE A 198 -0.76 15.08 9.41
C ILE A 198 -1.17 16.54 9.20
N ILE A 199 -1.23 17.36 10.26
CA ILE A 199 -1.53 18.80 10.15
C ILE A 199 -0.51 19.48 9.23
N ASN A 200 0.79 19.22 9.44
CA ASN A 200 1.87 19.74 8.61
C ASN A 200 1.86 19.21 7.16
N CYS A 201 1.10 18.15 6.88
CA CYS A 201 0.90 17.68 5.52
C CYS A 201 -0.29 18.41 4.87
N ILE A 202 -1.31 18.77 5.64
CA ILE A 202 -2.50 19.48 5.16
C ILE A 202 -2.23 20.99 5.05
N ILE A 203 -1.58 21.61 6.03
CA ILE A 203 -1.27 23.05 6.15
C ILE A 203 0.25 23.29 6.21
#